data_AF-A0A3B8PZY0-F1
#
_entry.id   AF-A0A3B8PZY0-F1
#
_cell.length_a   1.000
_cell.length_b   1.000
_cell.length_c   1.000
_cell.angle_alpha   90.00
_cell.angle_beta   90.00
_cell.angle_gamma   90.00
#
_symmetry.space_group_name_H-M   'P 1'
#
loop_
_entity.id
_entity.type
_entity.pdbx_description
1 polymer ?
#
loop_
_entity_poly.entity_id
_entity_poly.type
_entity_poly.pdbx_seq_one_letter_code
_entity_poly.pdbx_strand_id
1 'polypeptide(L)'
;MLSLSEISEVSAEICQRHVFDPAAVGNRLPQGYRLIPAEEYAKNDPIVADLLRRNPKYARFAIGSLCFLSVGAFTVDGVRVHPPGATPMAFWWARAEGPRDSRMQGKALWLQIASWYSRSLTERSKIVATDPTAQFTDIEVTQAEPDVWRVHLALADEVIDGKIRCSGEPTKRRESGPGYMSVPFTGEGAGYFWTMTYFGHHHQEARGEWQIQGTGVLSAAFKIQSEAGKFDTEFQNRWSALSGLYKFEPK
;
A
#
# COMPACT_ATOMS: atom_id res chain seq x y z
N MET A 1 -22.95 -0.90 -2.76
CA MET A 1 -21.76 -0.30 -3.39
C MET A 1 -22.00 1.21 -3.44
N LEU A 2 -20.97 2.01 -3.17
CA LEU A 2 -21.08 3.47 -3.03
C LEU A 2 -20.41 4.23 -4.16
N SER A 3 -19.25 3.77 -4.61
CA SER A 3 -18.46 4.36 -5.68
C SER A 3 -17.62 3.27 -6.33
N LEU A 4 -17.28 3.46 -7.61
CA LEU A 4 -16.36 2.65 -8.37
C LEU A 4 -15.10 3.46 -8.69
N SER A 5 -13.95 2.79 -8.67
CA SER A 5 -12.73 3.36 -9.22
C SER A 5 -11.98 2.36 -10.08
N GLU A 6 -11.31 2.87 -11.11
CA GLU A 6 -10.44 2.09 -11.97
C GLU A 6 -9.05 2.73 -11.98
N ILE A 7 -8.04 1.90 -11.73
CA ILE A 7 -6.64 2.23 -11.93
C ILE A 7 -6.16 1.39 -13.09
N SER A 8 -5.57 2.01 -14.11
CA SER A 8 -5.01 1.28 -15.25
C SER A 8 -3.70 1.88 -15.72
N GLU A 9 -3.04 1.15 -16.63
CA GLU A 9 -1.72 1.52 -17.14
C GLU A 9 -0.69 1.70 -16.00
N VAL A 10 -0.72 0.82 -14.99
CA VAL A 10 0.25 0.87 -13.90
C VAL A 10 1.63 0.56 -14.44
N SER A 11 2.50 1.58 -14.42
CA SER A 11 3.87 1.50 -14.94
C SER A 11 4.87 1.14 -13.86
N ALA A 12 4.54 1.42 -12.60
CA ALA A 12 5.28 0.99 -11.42
C ALA A 12 4.33 0.76 -10.25
N GLU A 13 4.56 -0.33 -9.52
CA GLU A 13 4.15 -0.54 -8.14
C GLU A 13 5.36 -1.10 -7.38
N ILE A 14 5.74 -0.41 -6.32
CA ILE A 14 6.92 -0.69 -5.50
C ILE A 14 6.46 -0.78 -4.05
N CYS A 15 6.49 -1.98 -3.48
CA CYS A 15 6.08 -2.19 -2.09
C CYS A 15 7.29 -2.51 -1.21
N GLN A 16 7.34 -1.91 -0.02
CA GLN A 16 8.26 -2.33 1.02
C GLN A 16 7.49 -2.79 2.26
N ARG A 17 7.69 -4.06 2.61
CA ARG A 17 7.24 -4.61 3.88
C ARG A 17 8.15 -4.10 5.01
N HIS A 18 7.55 -3.78 6.14
CA HIS A 18 8.25 -3.29 7.31
C HIS A 18 7.51 -3.68 8.59
N VAL A 19 8.16 -3.58 9.74
CA VAL A 19 7.51 -3.68 11.04
C VAL A 19 7.35 -2.31 11.68
N PHE A 20 6.22 -2.05 12.33
CA PHE A 20 5.95 -0.77 12.97
C PHE A 20 5.27 -0.96 14.33
N ASP A 21 5.44 0.00 15.24
CA ASP A 21 4.73 -0.02 16.52
C ASP A 21 3.24 0.27 16.29
N PRO A 22 2.32 -0.67 16.56
CA PRO A 22 0.90 -0.46 16.33
C PRO A 22 0.33 0.71 17.14
N ALA A 23 0.93 1.09 18.27
CA ALA A 23 0.49 2.23 19.06
C ALA A 23 0.72 3.57 18.34
N ALA A 24 1.64 3.64 17.38
CA ALA A 24 1.97 4.85 16.65
C ALA A 24 0.95 5.22 15.56
N VAL A 25 0.07 4.29 15.15
CA VAL A 25 -0.89 4.54 14.06
C VAL A 25 -2.03 5.47 14.48
N GLY A 26 -2.36 5.57 15.76
CA GLY A 26 -3.36 6.52 16.32
C GLY A 26 -4.81 6.39 15.81
N ASN A 27 -5.02 5.76 14.65
CA ASN A 27 -6.28 5.66 13.95
C ASN A 27 -7.15 4.56 14.55
N ARG A 28 -8.46 4.82 14.56
CA ARG A 28 -9.48 3.84 14.90
C ARG A 28 -9.48 2.71 13.87
N LEU A 29 -9.43 1.45 14.30
CA LEU A 29 -9.64 0.29 13.42
C LEU A 29 -11.15 0.04 13.20
N PRO A 30 -11.57 -0.63 12.11
CA PRO A 30 -12.93 -1.12 11.98
C PRO A 30 -13.36 -1.99 13.17
N GLN A 31 -14.65 -2.01 13.46
CA GLN A 31 -15.16 -2.75 14.63
C GLN A 31 -14.80 -4.24 14.55
N GLY A 32 -14.15 -4.74 15.60
CA GLY A 32 -13.73 -6.14 15.71
C GLY A 32 -12.46 -6.49 14.94
N TYR A 33 -11.80 -5.51 14.30
CA TYR A 33 -10.48 -5.71 13.70
C TYR A 33 -9.36 -5.46 14.70
N ARG A 34 -8.27 -6.21 14.55
CA ARG A 34 -6.98 -5.95 15.21
C ARG A 34 -5.83 -6.14 14.23
N LEU A 35 -4.73 -5.43 14.49
CA LEU A 35 -3.48 -5.67 13.78
C LEU A 35 -2.87 -7.01 14.24
N ILE A 36 -2.28 -7.75 13.31
CA ILE A 36 -1.59 -9.02 13.61
C ILE A 36 -0.16 -8.71 14.07
N PRO A 37 0.24 -9.11 15.29
CA PRO A 37 1.61 -8.99 15.76
C PRO A 37 2.59 -9.80 14.91
N ALA A 38 3.83 -9.34 14.80
CA ALA A 38 4.88 -9.99 14.03
C ALA A 38 5.12 -11.43 14.50
N GLU A 39 5.05 -11.71 15.80
CA GLU A 39 5.21 -13.07 16.34
C GLU A 39 4.11 -14.05 15.88
N GLU A 40 2.90 -13.54 15.67
CA GLU A 40 1.80 -14.33 15.15
C GLU A 40 1.97 -14.54 13.64
N TYR A 41 2.34 -13.49 12.91
CA TYR A 41 2.58 -13.53 11.47
C TYR A 41 3.78 -14.43 11.10
N ALA A 42 4.82 -14.47 11.93
CA ALA A 42 6.02 -15.29 11.75
C ALA A 42 5.74 -16.80 11.61
N LYS A 43 4.61 -17.29 12.12
CA LYS A 43 4.19 -18.69 11.96
C LYS A 43 3.99 -19.08 10.49
N ASN A 44 3.72 -18.10 9.63
CA ASN A 44 3.43 -18.30 8.21
C ASN A 44 4.44 -17.61 7.28
N ASP A 45 5.43 -16.90 7.83
CA ASP A 45 6.43 -16.15 7.05
C ASP A 45 7.85 -16.37 7.63
N PRO A 46 8.68 -17.20 6.98
CA PRO A 46 10.03 -17.51 7.44
C PRO A 46 10.96 -16.29 7.56
N ILE A 47 10.75 -15.26 6.74
CA ILE A 47 11.56 -14.03 6.77
C ILE A 47 11.28 -13.27 8.07
N VAL A 48 10.00 -13.16 8.45
CA VAL A 48 9.60 -12.53 9.71
C VAL A 48 10.04 -13.38 10.91
N ALA A 49 9.96 -14.72 10.82
CA ALA A 49 10.48 -15.60 11.87
C ALA A 49 11.98 -15.40 12.12
N ASP A 50 12.77 -15.25 11.05
CA ASP A 50 14.21 -14.98 11.16
C ASP A 50 14.50 -13.58 11.72
N LEU A 51 13.73 -12.57 11.31
CA LEU A 51 13.79 -11.22 11.87
C LEU A 51 13.60 -11.24 13.39
N LEU A 52 12.57 -11.92 13.89
CA LEU A 52 12.26 -11.97 15.32
C LEU A 52 13.28 -12.77 16.12
N ARG A 53 13.89 -13.81 15.53
CA ARG A 53 15.00 -14.53 16.17
C ARG A 53 16.18 -13.60 16.44
N ARG A 54 16.49 -12.71 15.49
CA ARG A 54 17.57 -11.72 15.61
C ARG A 54 17.16 -10.51 16.45
N ASN A 55 15.88 -10.17 16.48
CA ASN A 55 15.35 -8.98 17.14
C ASN A 55 14.03 -9.26 17.91
N PRO A 56 14.06 -9.97 19.04
CA PRO A 56 12.85 -10.38 19.76
C PRO A 56 11.97 -9.20 20.24
N LYS A 57 12.55 -8.01 20.40
CA LYS A 57 11.83 -6.79 20.79
C LYS A 57 10.71 -6.38 19.82
N TYR A 58 10.74 -6.84 18.58
CA TYR A 58 9.70 -6.54 17.58
C TYR A 58 8.54 -7.53 17.58
N ALA A 59 8.49 -8.51 18.50
CA ALA A 59 7.44 -9.53 18.54
C ALA A 59 6.01 -8.95 18.52
N ARG A 60 5.81 -7.83 19.23
CA ARG A 60 4.52 -7.13 19.34
C ARG A 60 4.27 -6.06 18.27
N PHE A 61 5.22 -5.83 17.39
CA PHE A 61 5.08 -4.86 16.30
C PHE A 61 4.14 -5.44 15.24
N ALA A 62 3.47 -4.59 14.47
CA ALA A 62 2.63 -5.01 13.36
C ALA A 62 3.42 -5.07 12.05
N ILE A 63 2.95 -5.85 11.08
CA ILE A 63 3.53 -5.90 9.74
C ILE A 63 2.81 -4.90 8.84
N GLY A 64 3.56 -3.93 8.32
CA GLY A 64 3.13 -2.94 7.35
C GLY A 64 3.65 -3.23 5.94
N SER A 65 3.04 -2.59 4.94
CA SER A 65 3.54 -2.52 3.57
C SER A 65 3.27 -1.13 3.03
N LEU A 66 4.32 -0.38 2.73
CA LEU A 66 4.23 0.91 2.05
C LEU A 66 4.43 0.67 0.55
N CYS A 67 3.42 0.99 -0.25
CA CYS A 67 3.45 0.80 -1.69
C CYS A 67 3.37 2.13 -2.42
N PHE A 68 4.24 2.34 -3.40
CA PHE A 68 4.25 3.49 -4.30
C PHE A 68 3.82 3.05 -5.68
N LEU A 69 2.92 3.80 -6.32
CA LEU A 69 2.40 3.51 -7.64
C LEU A 69 2.60 4.69 -8.59
N SER A 70 2.82 4.39 -9.87
CA SER A 70 2.73 5.35 -10.98
C SER A 70 1.76 4.82 -12.03
N VAL A 71 0.66 5.53 -12.23
CA VAL A 71 -0.49 5.03 -13.01
C VAL A 71 -0.80 5.95 -14.20
N GLY A 72 -1.08 5.39 -15.37
CA GLY A 72 -1.41 6.17 -16.57
C GLY A 72 -2.86 6.66 -16.61
N ALA A 73 -3.77 5.94 -15.93
CA ALA A 73 -5.15 6.36 -15.77
C ALA A 73 -5.70 6.01 -14.38
N PHE A 74 -6.44 6.97 -13.79
CA PHE A 74 -7.22 6.80 -12.58
C PHE A 74 -8.58 7.48 -12.78
N THR A 75 -9.64 6.69 -12.69
CA THR A 75 -11.01 7.16 -12.83
C THR A 75 -11.83 6.82 -11.60
N VAL A 76 -12.75 7.71 -11.25
CA VAL A 76 -13.73 7.52 -10.18
C VAL A 76 -15.10 7.81 -10.74
N ASP A 77 -15.99 6.82 -10.67
CA ASP A 77 -17.35 6.88 -11.22
C ASP A 77 -17.38 7.39 -12.67
N GLY A 78 -16.45 6.88 -13.49
CA GLY A 78 -16.29 7.23 -14.91
C GLY A 78 -15.58 8.55 -15.18
N VAL A 79 -15.17 9.30 -14.16
CA VAL A 79 -14.48 10.59 -14.30
C VAL A 79 -12.99 10.41 -14.07
N ARG A 80 -12.14 10.81 -15.02
CA ARG A 80 -10.69 10.88 -14.83
C ARG A 80 -10.35 11.96 -13.81
N VAL A 81 -9.64 11.59 -12.74
CA VAL A 81 -9.42 12.49 -11.58
C VAL A 81 -8.07 13.22 -11.59
N HIS A 82 -7.35 13.14 -12.70
CA HIS A 82 -6.00 13.67 -12.86
C HIS A 82 -5.75 14.20 -14.28
N PRO A 83 -4.81 15.15 -14.45
CA PRO A 83 -4.42 15.63 -15.78
C PRO A 83 -3.75 14.51 -16.62
N PRO A 84 -3.57 14.72 -17.94
CA PRO A 84 -2.82 13.79 -18.78
C PRO A 84 -1.41 13.51 -18.22
N GLY A 85 -0.97 12.26 -18.36
CA GLY A 85 0.31 11.80 -17.83
C GLY A 85 0.17 10.86 -16.63
N ALA A 86 1.33 10.37 -16.17
CA ALA A 86 1.42 9.46 -15.04
C ALA A 86 1.04 10.16 -13.73
N THR A 87 0.29 9.48 -12.87
CA THR A 87 -0.12 9.96 -11.56
C THR A 87 0.52 9.13 -10.46
N PRO A 88 1.33 9.75 -9.58
CA PRO A 88 1.89 9.07 -8.43
C PRO A 88 0.85 8.90 -7.32
N MET A 89 0.90 7.76 -6.65
CA MET A 89 0.10 7.43 -5.47
C MET A 89 0.95 6.65 -4.47
N ALA A 90 0.62 6.70 -3.20
CA ALA A 90 1.15 5.78 -2.21
C ALA A 90 0.06 5.28 -1.28
N PHE A 91 0.19 4.03 -0.86
CA PHE A 91 -0.74 3.38 0.06
C PHE A 91 0.05 2.70 1.17
N TRP A 92 -0.42 2.85 2.39
CA TRP A 92 0.14 2.14 3.53
C TRP A 92 -0.87 1.13 4.06
N TRP A 93 -0.47 -0.13 4.01
CA TRP A 93 -1.28 -1.26 4.43
C TRP A 93 -0.72 -1.88 5.69
N ALA A 94 -1.57 -2.49 6.51
CA ALA A 94 -1.13 -3.32 7.63
C ALA A 94 -1.83 -4.68 7.66
N ARG A 95 -1.11 -5.72 8.08
CA ARG A 95 -1.71 -7.05 8.31
C ARG A 95 -2.68 -6.99 9.48
N ALA A 96 -3.88 -7.51 9.27
CA ALA A 96 -4.92 -7.52 10.27
C ALA A 96 -5.75 -8.81 10.20
N GLU A 97 -6.51 -9.03 11.25
CA GLU A 97 -7.63 -9.96 11.25
C GLU A 97 -8.87 -9.25 11.79
N GLY A 98 -10.04 -9.79 11.45
CA GLY A 98 -11.31 -9.21 11.88
C GLY A 98 -12.50 -9.89 11.21
N PRO A 99 -13.72 -9.42 11.53
CA PRO A 99 -14.93 -9.94 10.91
C PRO A 99 -14.93 -9.69 9.40
N ARG A 100 -15.30 -10.71 8.65
CA ARG A 100 -15.47 -10.61 7.19
C ARG A 100 -16.91 -10.29 6.85
N ASP A 101 -17.09 -9.21 6.09
CA ASP A 101 -18.37 -8.92 5.43
C ASP A 101 -18.61 -9.95 4.32
N SER A 102 -19.86 -10.35 4.10
CA SER A 102 -20.24 -11.40 3.15
C SER A 102 -19.83 -11.09 1.71
N ARG A 103 -19.61 -9.80 1.38
CA ARG A 103 -19.22 -9.34 0.06
C ARG A 103 -17.70 -9.33 -0.15
N MET A 104 -16.91 -9.43 0.92
CA MET A 104 -15.44 -9.41 0.83
C MET A 104 -14.87 -10.63 0.09
N GLN A 105 -14.05 -10.36 -0.92
CA GLN A 105 -13.35 -11.35 -1.73
C GLN A 105 -11.85 -11.45 -1.35
N GLY A 106 -11.22 -12.57 -1.70
CA GLY A 106 -9.80 -12.81 -1.44
C GLY A 106 -9.48 -13.29 -0.01
N LYS A 107 -8.25 -13.78 0.19
CA LYS A 107 -7.85 -14.54 1.40
C LYS A 107 -7.17 -13.70 2.48
N ALA A 108 -6.55 -12.57 2.14
CA ALA A 108 -5.76 -11.77 3.08
C ALA A 108 -6.55 -10.54 3.54
N LEU A 109 -6.54 -10.26 4.85
CA LEU A 109 -7.05 -8.99 5.38
C LEU A 109 -5.86 -8.08 5.65
N TRP A 110 -5.57 -7.24 4.66
CA TRP A 110 -4.84 -6.01 4.88
C TRP A 110 -5.84 -4.93 5.31
N LEU A 111 -5.41 -3.96 6.11
CA LEU A 111 -6.12 -2.71 6.36
C LEU A 111 -5.41 -1.56 5.65
N GLN A 112 -6.17 -0.65 5.06
CA GLN A 112 -5.64 0.65 4.63
C GLN A 112 -5.45 1.55 5.84
N ILE A 113 -4.20 1.84 6.17
CA ILE A 113 -3.84 2.77 7.24
C ILE A 113 -3.93 4.20 6.73
N ALA A 114 -3.36 4.45 5.56
CA ALA A 114 -3.35 5.75 4.91
C ALA A 114 -3.16 5.60 3.40
N SER A 115 -3.54 6.63 2.65
CA SER A 115 -3.22 6.79 1.24
C SER A 115 -2.86 8.23 0.93
N TRP A 116 -1.94 8.40 0.00
CA TRP A 116 -1.42 9.69 -0.41
C TRP A 116 -1.49 9.83 -1.92
N TYR A 117 -2.01 10.97 -2.34
CA TYR A 117 -2.20 11.34 -3.73
C TYR A 117 -1.51 12.68 -4.00
N SER A 118 -1.14 12.92 -5.25
CA SER A 118 -0.51 14.19 -5.64
C SER A 118 -1.40 15.39 -5.36
N ARG A 119 -0.80 16.49 -4.88
CA ARG A 119 -1.48 17.80 -4.79
C ARG A 119 -1.96 18.33 -6.13
N SER A 120 -1.41 17.89 -7.26
CA SER A 120 -1.83 18.38 -8.58
C SER A 120 -3.17 17.80 -9.07
N LEU A 121 -3.77 16.85 -8.34
CA LEU A 121 -5.05 16.24 -8.71
C LEU A 121 -6.21 17.23 -8.60
N THR A 122 -7.06 17.22 -9.64
CA THR A 122 -8.14 18.19 -9.84
C THR A 122 -9.46 17.77 -9.18
N GLU A 123 -9.73 16.47 -9.08
CA GLU A 123 -11.01 15.93 -8.60
C GLU A 123 -10.89 15.32 -7.18
N ARG A 124 -10.27 16.05 -6.25
CA ARG A 124 -9.94 15.55 -4.90
C ARG A 124 -11.16 15.03 -4.13
N SER A 125 -12.32 15.69 -4.27
CA SER A 125 -13.56 15.26 -3.60
C SER A 125 -14.04 13.89 -4.07
N LYS A 126 -13.88 13.56 -5.36
CA LYS A 126 -14.21 12.23 -5.90
C LYS A 126 -13.27 11.17 -5.33
N ILE A 127 -11.98 11.50 -5.22
CA ILE A 127 -10.98 10.59 -4.63
C ILE A 127 -11.35 10.30 -3.17
N VAL A 128 -11.64 11.32 -2.36
CA VAL A 128 -12.06 11.15 -0.96
C VAL A 128 -13.37 10.35 -0.86
N ALA A 129 -14.29 10.48 -1.81
CA ALA A 129 -15.54 9.73 -1.85
C ALA A 129 -15.35 8.22 -2.12
N THR A 130 -14.25 7.83 -2.79
CA THR A 130 -13.90 6.42 -3.03
C THR A 130 -12.83 5.90 -2.05
N ASP A 131 -12.00 6.78 -1.49
CA ASP A 131 -10.94 6.51 -0.52
C ASP A 131 -11.03 7.47 0.68
N PRO A 132 -11.72 7.08 1.76
CA PRO A 132 -11.87 7.93 2.94
C PRO A 132 -10.57 8.18 3.73
N THR A 133 -9.45 7.56 3.36
CA THR A 133 -8.13 7.78 3.98
C THR A 133 -7.20 8.66 3.15
N ALA A 134 -7.69 9.15 2.01
CA ALA A 134 -6.92 9.94 1.07
C ALA A 134 -6.42 11.25 1.68
N GLN A 135 -5.11 11.44 1.61
CA GLN A 135 -4.43 12.70 1.87
C GLN A 135 -3.75 13.21 0.61
N PHE A 136 -3.62 14.53 0.47
CA PHE A 136 -3.03 15.16 -0.72
C PHE A 136 -1.72 15.84 -0.36
N THR A 137 -0.62 15.28 -0.85
CA THR A 137 0.71 15.73 -0.49
C THR A 137 1.67 15.78 -1.68
N ASP A 138 2.90 16.20 -1.41
CA ASP A 138 3.97 16.11 -2.39
C ASP A 138 4.43 14.65 -2.48
N ILE A 139 4.23 14.06 -3.65
CA ILE A 139 4.54 12.67 -3.92
C ILE A 139 4.98 12.54 -5.37
N GLU A 140 6.07 11.82 -5.58
CA GLU A 140 6.62 11.52 -6.89
C GLU A 140 6.93 10.03 -7.00
N VAL A 141 6.67 9.46 -8.18
CA VAL A 141 7.07 8.11 -8.56
C VAL A 141 7.48 8.18 -10.03
N THR A 142 8.79 8.28 -10.26
CA THR A 142 9.34 8.60 -11.58
C THR A 142 10.41 7.62 -12.00
N GLN A 143 10.45 7.30 -13.29
CA GLN A 143 11.56 6.55 -13.87
C GLN A 143 12.69 7.54 -14.16
N ALA A 144 13.79 7.44 -13.41
CA ALA A 144 14.94 8.32 -13.56
C ALA A 144 15.88 7.86 -14.68
N GLU A 145 16.03 6.54 -14.84
CA GLU A 145 16.82 5.88 -15.88
C GLU A 145 16.11 4.56 -16.27
N PRO A 146 16.46 3.90 -17.39
CA PRO A 146 16.01 2.53 -17.65
C PRO A 146 16.23 1.65 -16.41
N ASP A 147 15.17 0.94 -15.99
CA ASP A 147 15.15 0.09 -14.80
C ASP A 147 15.50 0.76 -13.47
N VAL A 148 15.51 2.10 -13.40
CA VAL A 148 15.74 2.86 -12.15
C VAL A 148 14.59 3.81 -11.89
N TRP A 149 13.93 3.59 -10.76
CA TRP A 149 12.83 4.39 -10.26
C TRP A 149 13.27 5.20 -9.05
N ARG A 150 12.71 6.41 -8.94
CA ARG A 150 12.79 7.23 -7.75
C ARG A 150 11.41 7.46 -7.20
N VAL A 151 11.32 7.49 -5.89
CA VAL A 151 10.08 7.88 -5.21
C VAL A 151 10.40 8.95 -4.18
N HIS A 152 9.43 9.82 -3.97
CA HIS A 152 9.44 10.86 -2.95
C HIS A 152 8.06 10.91 -2.31
N LEU A 153 8.00 11.03 -0.98
CA LEU A 153 6.78 11.29 -0.24
C LEU A 153 7.10 12.24 0.91
N ALA A 154 6.60 13.47 0.83
CA ALA A 154 6.68 14.43 1.93
C ALA A 154 5.39 14.37 2.75
N LEU A 155 5.51 14.03 4.02
CA LEU A 155 4.45 14.12 5.02
C LEU A 155 4.70 15.34 5.93
N ALA A 156 3.81 15.58 6.89
CA ALA A 156 3.91 16.75 7.76
C ALA A 156 5.16 16.73 8.65
N ASP A 157 5.58 15.54 9.08
CA ASP A 157 6.60 15.28 10.09
C ASP A 157 7.68 14.30 9.62
N GLU A 158 7.62 13.87 8.35
CA GLU A 158 8.61 13.00 7.74
C GLU A 158 8.69 13.11 6.23
N VAL A 159 9.85 12.75 5.68
CA VAL A 159 10.10 12.66 4.23
C VAL A 159 10.71 11.30 3.93
N ILE A 160 10.18 10.64 2.90
CA ILE A 160 10.66 9.35 2.42
C ILE A 160 11.11 9.51 0.98
N ASP A 161 12.40 9.32 0.75
CA ASP A 161 12.99 9.25 -0.57
C ASP A 161 13.46 7.81 -0.83
N GLY A 162 13.31 7.35 -2.06
CA GLY A 162 13.79 6.03 -2.44
C GLY A 162 14.37 5.98 -3.84
N LYS A 163 15.36 5.11 -4.02
CA LYS A 163 15.90 4.73 -5.33
C LYS A 163 15.78 3.22 -5.49
N ILE A 164 15.06 2.78 -6.51
CA ILE A 164 14.76 1.37 -6.77
C ILE A 164 15.33 0.99 -8.11
N ARG A 165 16.11 -0.09 -8.16
CA ARG A 165 16.68 -0.66 -9.37
C ARG A 165 16.06 -2.02 -9.63
N CYS A 166 15.46 -2.18 -10.80
CA CYS A 166 14.92 -3.45 -11.25
C CYS A 166 16.01 -4.28 -11.94
N SER A 167 15.86 -5.61 -11.90
CA SER A 167 16.79 -6.56 -12.51
C SER A 167 16.05 -7.76 -13.08
N GLY A 168 16.63 -8.35 -14.13
CA GLY A 168 16.03 -9.47 -14.85
C GLY A 168 14.88 -9.02 -15.77
N GLU A 169 14.28 -9.97 -16.47
CA GLU A 169 13.17 -9.72 -17.38
C GLU A 169 11.83 -9.71 -16.63
N PRO A 170 10.89 -8.79 -16.94
CA PRO A 170 9.54 -8.84 -16.39
C PRO A 170 8.82 -10.13 -16.74
N THR A 171 8.35 -10.86 -15.73
CA THR A 171 7.64 -12.13 -15.91
C THR A 171 6.15 -11.96 -15.61
N LYS A 172 5.27 -12.46 -16.49
CA LYS A 172 3.83 -12.45 -16.23
C LYS A 172 3.52 -13.32 -15.01
N ARG A 173 2.83 -12.74 -14.01
CA ARG A 173 2.32 -13.44 -12.84
C ARG A 173 1.43 -14.60 -13.27
N ARG A 174 1.74 -15.80 -12.78
CA ARG A 174 1.04 -17.04 -13.09
C ARG A 174 0.04 -17.39 -11.98
N GLU A 175 -0.95 -16.54 -11.75
CA GLU A 175 -2.08 -16.90 -10.89
C GLU A 175 -3.30 -17.24 -11.74
N SER A 176 -4.03 -18.29 -11.32
CA SER A 176 -5.06 -18.97 -12.11
C SER A 176 -6.43 -18.29 -12.11
N GLY A 177 -6.59 -17.16 -11.42
CA GLY A 177 -7.85 -16.41 -11.40
C GLY A 177 -7.61 -14.91 -11.46
N PRO A 178 -8.65 -14.10 -11.72
CA PRO A 178 -8.57 -12.67 -11.40
C PRO A 178 -8.17 -12.55 -9.93
N GLY A 179 -7.12 -11.75 -9.66
CA GLY A 179 -6.68 -11.50 -8.31
C GLY A 179 -7.77 -10.68 -7.61
N TYR A 180 -8.46 -11.26 -6.64
CA TYR A 180 -9.39 -10.51 -5.81
C TYR A 180 -8.75 -10.18 -4.48
N MET A 181 -8.93 -8.95 -4.02
CA MET A 181 -8.59 -8.52 -2.67
C MET A 181 -9.71 -7.68 -2.10
N SER A 182 -9.90 -7.75 -0.79
CA SER A 182 -10.74 -6.77 -0.09
C SER A 182 -9.93 -6.10 0.99
N VAL A 183 -10.11 -4.79 1.13
CA VAL A 183 -9.31 -3.97 2.01
C VAL A 183 -10.19 -3.01 2.79
N PRO A 184 -10.44 -3.26 4.08
CA PRO A 184 -11.06 -2.28 4.97
C PRO A 184 -10.12 -1.12 5.29
N PHE A 185 -10.70 0.02 5.63
CA PHE A 185 -9.95 1.23 5.97
C PHE A 185 -9.86 1.45 7.48
N THR A 186 -8.97 2.32 7.92
CA THR A 186 -8.91 2.81 9.30
C THR A 186 -9.44 4.24 9.43
N GLY A 187 -9.43 4.80 10.64
CA GLY A 187 -9.78 6.19 10.93
C GLY A 187 -11.24 6.53 10.64
N GLU A 188 -11.44 7.60 9.87
CA GLU A 188 -12.76 8.01 9.36
C GLU A 188 -13.34 6.96 8.39
N GLY A 189 -12.47 6.22 7.71
CA GLY A 189 -12.83 5.13 6.81
C GLY A 189 -13.22 3.82 7.50
N ALA A 190 -13.12 3.70 8.83
CA ALA A 190 -13.33 2.45 9.57
C ALA A 190 -14.72 1.77 9.35
N GLY A 191 -15.68 2.47 8.75
CA GLY A 191 -16.98 1.94 8.34
C GLY A 191 -17.03 1.36 6.92
N TYR A 192 -15.92 1.32 6.19
CA TYR A 192 -15.87 1.00 4.77
C TYR A 192 -14.80 -0.04 4.41
N PHE A 193 -14.93 -0.62 3.22
CA PHE A 193 -13.92 -1.46 2.59
C PHE A 193 -14.00 -1.42 1.07
N TRP A 194 -12.85 -1.62 0.41
CA TRP A 194 -12.77 -1.91 -1.01
C TRP A 194 -12.93 -3.40 -1.29
N THR A 195 -13.52 -3.70 -2.44
CA THR A 195 -13.30 -4.97 -3.15
C THR A 195 -12.62 -4.64 -4.48
N MET A 196 -11.44 -5.20 -4.69
CA MET A 196 -10.55 -4.95 -5.83
C MET A 196 -10.42 -6.20 -6.67
N THR A 197 -10.43 -6.03 -7.99
CA THR A 197 -10.11 -7.06 -8.98
C THR A 197 -8.94 -6.61 -9.82
N TYR A 198 -7.88 -7.41 -9.84
CA TYR A 198 -6.62 -7.14 -10.51
C TYR A 198 -6.51 -7.87 -11.84
N PHE A 199 -5.95 -7.20 -12.84
CA PHE A 199 -5.79 -7.70 -14.20
C PHE A 199 -4.39 -7.41 -14.73
N GLY A 200 -3.76 -8.45 -15.31
CA GLY A 200 -2.42 -8.40 -15.89
C GLY A 200 -1.40 -8.04 -14.81
N HIS A 201 -0.46 -8.88 -14.41
CA HIS A 201 0.58 -8.47 -13.47
C HIS A 201 1.88 -9.00 -14.03
N HIS A 202 2.89 -8.16 -14.12
CA HIS A 202 4.25 -8.63 -14.38
C HIS A 202 5.11 -8.28 -13.19
N HIS A 203 5.92 -9.24 -12.77
CA HIS A 203 6.84 -9.09 -11.65
C HIS A 203 8.26 -9.10 -12.19
N GLN A 204 9.08 -8.24 -11.62
CA GLN A 204 10.51 -8.16 -11.87
C GLN A 204 11.20 -8.06 -10.51
N GLU A 205 12.35 -8.70 -10.36
CA GLU A 205 13.14 -8.53 -9.14
C GLU A 205 13.59 -7.07 -9.05
N ALA A 206 13.58 -6.52 -7.84
CA ALA A 206 14.04 -5.17 -7.61
C ALA A 206 14.72 -5.03 -6.28
N ARG A 207 15.68 -4.10 -6.24
CA ARG A 207 16.39 -3.71 -5.02
C ARG A 207 16.27 -2.22 -4.83
N GLY A 208 15.82 -1.82 -3.65
CA GLY A 208 15.66 -0.42 -3.31
C GLY A 208 16.61 0.04 -2.21
N GLU A 209 16.79 1.36 -2.18
CA GLU A 209 17.45 2.09 -1.12
C GLU A 209 16.57 3.25 -0.66
N TRP A 210 16.25 3.31 0.63
CA TRP A 210 15.49 4.37 1.28
C TRP A 210 16.41 5.40 1.94
N GLN A 211 16.03 6.67 1.86
CA GLN A 211 16.53 7.76 2.69
C GLN A 211 15.32 8.40 3.37
N ILE A 212 15.30 8.36 4.71
CA ILE A 212 14.11 8.75 5.47
C ILE A 212 14.52 9.71 6.57
N GLN A 213 13.80 10.82 6.65
CA GLN A 213 14.07 11.92 7.55
C GLN A 213 12.80 12.29 8.31
N GLY A 214 12.97 12.71 9.57
CA GLY A 214 11.86 13.15 10.42
C GLY A 214 11.52 12.19 11.56
N THR A 215 10.32 12.37 12.10
CA THR A 215 9.84 11.77 13.35
C THR A 215 8.51 11.03 13.21
N GLY A 216 7.96 10.94 12.01
CA GLY A 216 6.73 10.20 11.76
C GLY A 216 6.87 8.69 11.92
N VAL A 217 5.74 7.99 11.80
CA VAL A 217 5.63 6.56 12.07
C VAL A 217 6.44 5.72 11.08
N LEU A 218 6.51 6.12 9.81
CA LEU A 218 7.30 5.41 8.81
C LEU A 218 8.80 5.57 9.09
N SER A 219 9.24 6.76 9.52
CA SER A 219 10.61 7.04 9.97
C SER A 219 11.01 6.18 11.15
N ALA A 220 10.10 5.94 12.09
CA ALA A 220 10.33 5.03 13.21
C ALA A 220 10.45 3.57 12.73
N ALA A 221 9.54 3.14 11.84
CA ALA A 221 9.54 1.78 11.28
C ALA A 221 10.84 1.48 10.52
N PHE A 222 11.26 2.36 9.61
CA PHE A 222 12.42 2.12 8.76
C PHE A 222 13.78 2.36 9.45
N LYS A 223 13.82 2.86 10.69
CA LYS A 223 15.04 2.89 11.52
C LYS A 223 15.38 1.53 12.14
N ILE A 224 14.54 0.52 11.93
CA ILE A 224 14.78 -0.84 12.41
C ILE A 224 15.94 -1.45 11.62
N GLN A 225 16.99 -1.88 12.33
CA GLN A 225 18.31 -2.24 11.76
C GLN A 225 18.28 -3.25 10.60
N SER A 226 17.28 -4.13 10.54
CA SER A 226 17.07 -5.11 9.45
C SER A 226 16.30 -4.56 8.24
N GLU A 227 15.68 -3.40 8.39
CA GLU A 227 14.81 -2.74 7.39
C GLU A 227 15.37 -1.39 6.96
N ALA A 228 16.44 -0.94 7.62
CA ALA A 228 17.06 0.34 7.38
C ALA A 228 17.83 0.35 6.06
N GLY A 229 17.50 1.34 5.24
CA GLY A 229 18.32 1.77 4.11
C GLY A 229 18.16 0.91 2.87
N LYS A 230 18.33 -0.42 2.90
CA LYS A 230 18.30 -1.26 1.68
C LYS A 230 17.35 -2.43 1.81
N PHE A 231 16.68 -2.77 0.71
CA PHE A 231 15.69 -3.82 0.69
C PHE A 231 15.57 -4.48 -0.68
N ASP A 232 15.14 -5.74 -0.68
CA ASP A 232 14.74 -6.46 -1.88
C ASP A 232 13.20 -6.48 -1.95
N THR A 233 12.66 -6.35 -3.16
CA THR A 233 11.22 -6.34 -3.41
C THR A 233 10.89 -6.89 -4.78
N GLU A 234 9.60 -7.10 -5.04
CA GLU A 234 9.07 -7.34 -6.38
C GLU A 234 8.55 -6.03 -6.96
N PHE A 235 9.13 -5.60 -8.07
CA PHE A 235 8.60 -4.52 -8.87
C PHE A 235 7.45 -5.05 -9.72
N GLN A 236 6.28 -4.44 -9.59
CA GLN A 236 5.10 -4.84 -10.31
C GLN A 236 4.74 -3.79 -11.37
N ASN A 237 4.34 -4.22 -12.56
CA ASN A 237 3.87 -3.31 -13.61
C ASN A 237 2.87 -3.99 -14.56
N ARG A 238 2.41 -3.19 -15.54
CA ARG A 238 1.50 -3.60 -16.62
C ARG A 238 0.19 -4.18 -16.09
N TRP A 239 -0.28 -3.58 -15.00
CA TRP A 239 -1.49 -4.01 -14.34
C TRP A 239 -2.58 -2.95 -14.32
N SER A 240 -3.80 -3.42 -14.09
CA SER A 240 -4.98 -2.59 -13.88
C SER A 240 -5.84 -3.21 -12.79
N ALA A 241 -6.61 -2.38 -12.08
CA ALA A 241 -7.57 -2.83 -11.10
C ALA A 241 -8.88 -2.07 -11.23
N LEU A 242 -9.97 -2.81 -11.09
CA LEU A 242 -11.28 -2.26 -10.83
C LEU A 242 -11.58 -2.43 -9.34
N SER A 243 -12.06 -1.38 -8.69
CA SER A 243 -12.46 -1.44 -7.29
C SER A 243 -13.85 -0.86 -7.06
N GLY A 244 -14.55 -1.42 -6.08
CA GLY A 244 -15.80 -0.87 -5.55
C GLY A 244 -15.69 -0.59 -4.07
N LEU A 245 -16.18 0.58 -3.64
CA LEU A 245 -16.30 0.96 -2.23
C LEU A 245 -17.64 0.47 -1.64
N TYR A 246 -17.56 -0.14 -0.47
CA TYR A 246 -18.70 -0.65 0.28
C TYR A 246 -18.64 -0.15 1.72
N LYS A 247 -19.82 0.06 2.32
CA LYS A 247 -19.97 0.25 3.77
C LYS A 247 -20.19 -1.10 4.42
N PHE A 248 -19.60 -1.35 5.59
CA PHE A 248 -19.93 -2.52 6.40
C PHE A 248 -21.43 -2.60 6.68
N GLU A 249 -21.99 -3.81 6.67
CA GLU A 249 -23.36 -4.03 7.12
C GLU A 249 -23.47 -3.73 8.63
N PRO A 250 -24.52 -3.02 9.09
CA PRO A 250 -24.81 -2.92 10.51
C PRO A 250 -25.03 -4.33 11.07
N LYS A 251 -24.49 -4.59 12.25
CA LYS A 251 -24.82 -5.80 13.02
C LYS A 251 -26.19 -5.67 13.66
#